data_AF-A1TMN9-F1
#
_entry.id   AF-A1TMN9-F1
#
_cell.length_a   1.000
_cell.length_b   1.000
_cell.length_c   1.000
_cell.angle_alpha   90.00
_cell.angle_beta   90.00
_cell.angle_gamma   90.00
#
_symmetry.space_group_name_H-M   'P 1'
#
loop_
_entity.id
_entity.type
_entity.pdbx_description
1 polymer ?
#
loop_
_entity_poly.entity_id
_entity_poly.type
_entity_poly.pdbx_seq_one_letter_code
_entity_poly.pdbx_strand_id
1 'polypeptide(L)' 'MLTAEQAIRTHGALAVYTAAHRHMSGDRKRGLPSVGVYPVTMGDVWRAMSAAYAEMGSAAQAIDAAQSSAALEKL' A
#
# COMPACT_ATOMS: atom_id res chain seq x y z
N MET A 1 -5.62 16.90 -0.56
CA MET A 1 -5.47 15.59 0.11
C MET A 1 -6.44 14.63 -0.55
N LEU A 2 -5.97 13.45 -0.95
CA LEU A 2 -6.81 12.42 -1.57
C LEU A 2 -7.29 11.41 -0.53
N THR A 3 -8.48 10.85 -0.74
CA THR A 3 -8.88 9.58 -0.10
C THR A 3 -8.11 8.41 -0.71
N ALA A 4 -8.15 7.25 -0.07
CA ALA A 4 -7.53 6.04 -0.62
C ALA A 4 -8.10 5.68 -2.00
N GLU A 5 -9.43 5.75 -2.18
CA GLU A 5 -10.06 5.44 -3.46
C GLU A 5 -9.68 6.44 -4.56
N GLN A 6 -9.56 7.73 -4.22
CA GLN A 6 -9.09 8.76 -5.15
C GLN A 6 -7.63 8.53 -5.56
N ALA A 7 -6.77 8.15 -4.62
CA ALA A 7 -5.38 7.82 -4.90
C ALA A 7 -5.26 6.56 -5.77
N ILE A 8 -6.08 5.53 -5.51
CA ILE A 8 -6.12 4.30 -6.32
C ILE A 8 -6.51 4.62 -7.76
N ARG A 9 -7.54 5.46 -7.97
CA ARG A 9 -7.94 5.87 -9.33
C ARG A 9 -6.87 6.68 -10.05
N THR A 10 -6.11 7.50 -9.32
CA THR A 10 -5.10 8.40 -9.92
C THR A 10 -3.78 7.69 -10.19
N HIS A 11 -3.33 6.84 -9.28
CA HIS A 11 -1.98 6.25 -9.28
C HIS A 11 -1.98 4.73 -9.49
N GLY A 12 -3.13 4.09 -9.40
CA GLY A 12 -3.28 2.64 -9.44
C GLY A 12 -3.17 1.98 -8.07
N ALA A 13 -3.85 0.84 -7.93
CA ALA A 13 -3.91 0.06 -6.70
C ALA A 13 -2.52 -0.36 -6.18
N LEU A 14 -1.65 -0.89 -7.05
CA LEU A 14 -0.30 -1.32 -6.66
C LEU A 14 0.53 -0.18 -6.08
N ALA A 15 0.48 1.02 -6.68
CA ALA A 15 1.24 2.17 -6.21
C ALA A 15 0.80 2.61 -4.80
N VAL A 16 -0.53 2.64 -4.56
CA VAL A 16 -1.09 2.97 -3.24
C VAL A 16 -0.74 1.90 -2.21
N TYR A 17 -0.82 0.61 -2.58
CA TYR A 17 -0.43 -0.49 -1.70
C TYR A 17 1.05 -0.41 -1.30
N THR A 18 1.96 -0.23 -2.27
CA THR A 18 3.40 -0.07 -1.99
C THR A 18 3.67 1.17 -1.13
N ALA A 19 2.99 2.29 -1.39
CA ALA A 19 3.12 3.50 -0.59
C ALA A 19 2.64 3.30 0.85
N ALA A 20 1.54 2.56 1.05
CA ALA A 20 1.04 2.19 2.37
C ALA A 20 2.02 1.27 3.12
N HIS A 21 2.57 0.26 2.44
CA HIS A 21 3.56 -0.66 3.02
C HIS A 21 4.83 0.09 3.44
N ARG A 22 5.36 0.96 2.58
CA ARG A 22 6.49 1.83 2.90
C ARG A 22 6.21 2.75 4.09
N HIS A 23 5.01 3.32 4.17
CA HIS A 23 4.60 4.16 5.29
C HIS A 23 4.62 3.37 6.60
N MET A 24 4.09 2.15 6.58
CA MET A 24 4.07 1.22 7.72
C MET A 24 5.48 0.79 8.15
N SER A 25 6.40 0.60 7.21
CA SER A 25 7.82 0.30 7.49
C SER A 25 8.62 1.49 8.06
N GLY A 26 7.99 2.65 8.28
CA GLY A 26 8.59 3.80 8.97
C GLY A 26 8.97 4.97 8.06
N ASP A 27 8.96 4.81 6.74
CA ASP A 27 9.17 5.93 5.81
C ASP A 27 7.87 6.69 5.58
N ARG A 28 7.45 7.42 6.61
CA ARG A 28 6.18 8.16 6.63
C ARG A 28 6.14 9.30 5.62
N LYS A 29 7.30 9.86 5.24
CA LYS A 29 7.39 10.99 4.30
C LYS A 29 7.26 10.54 2.85
N ARG A 30 7.83 9.38 2.47
CA ARG A 30 7.79 8.86 1.10
C ARG A 30 6.83 7.68 0.92
N GLY A 31 6.10 7.31 1.97
CA GLY A 31 4.97 6.38 1.92
C GLY A 31 3.72 7.02 1.34
N LEU A 32 2.58 6.92 2.02
CA LEU A 32 1.28 7.44 1.55
C LEU A 32 1.27 8.91 1.06
N PRO A 33 2.03 9.86 1.64
CA PRO A 33 2.07 11.22 1.11
C PRO A 33 2.60 11.31 -0.34
N SER A 34 3.39 10.34 -0.80
CA SER A 34 3.88 10.29 -2.19
C SER A 34 2.77 10.04 -3.22
N VAL A 35 1.62 9.51 -2.78
CA VAL A 35 0.41 9.32 -3.60
C VAL A 35 -0.73 10.24 -3.15
N GLY A 36 -0.41 11.33 -2.45
CA GLY A 36 -1.36 12.37 -2.04
C GLY A 36 -2.28 12.00 -0.86
N VAL A 37 -2.06 10.86 -0.20
CA VAL A 37 -2.80 10.41 0.98
C VAL A 37 -2.03 10.81 2.24
N TYR A 38 -2.69 11.51 3.16
CA TYR A 38 -2.07 11.96 4.41
C TYR A 38 -2.80 11.29 5.59
N PRO A 39 -2.37 10.08 5.99
CA PRO A 39 -3.00 9.35 7.09
C PRO A 39 -2.76 10.06 8.41
N VAL A 40 -3.79 10.14 9.26
CA VAL A 40 -3.69 10.71 10.61
C VAL A 40 -3.39 9.60 11.62
N THR A 41 -3.95 8.41 11.38
CA THR A 41 -3.82 7.25 12.23
C THR A 41 -3.25 6.06 11.47
N MET A 42 -2.72 5.08 12.19
CA MET A 42 -2.37 3.79 11.57
C MET A 42 -3.60 3.07 11.00
N GLY A 43 -4.80 3.32 11.54
CA GLY A 43 -6.05 2.82 10.94
C GLY A 43 -6.29 3.35 9.52
N ASP A 44 -5.88 4.59 9.23
CA ASP A 44 -5.96 5.14 7.88
C ASP A 44 -4.99 4.46 6.93
N VAL A 45 -3.78 4.15 7.41
CA VAL A 45 -2.77 3.42 6.63
C VAL A 45 -3.28 2.02 6.27
N TRP A 46 -3.81 1.29 7.27
CA TRP A 46 -4.39 -0.05 7.06
C TRP A 46 -5.55 -0.02 6.09
N ARG A 47 -6.47 0.93 6.25
CA ARG A 47 -7.60 1.09 5.33
C ARG A 47 -7.17 1.37 3.89
N ALA A 48 -6.18 2.25 3.70
CA ALA A 48 -5.63 2.51 2.37
C ALA A 48 -4.95 1.28 1.76
N MET A 49 -4.19 0.54 2.58
CA MET A 49 -3.55 -0.70 2.19
C MET A 49 -4.57 -1.77 1.78
N SER A 50 -5.59 -2.02 2.60
CA SER A 50 -6.62 -3.03 2.34
C SER A 50 -7.46 -2.69 1.11
N ALA A 51 -7.86 -1.43 0.95
CA ALA A 51 -8.60 -0.98 -0.24
C ALA A 51 -7.77 -1.17 -1.51
N ALA A 52 -6.48 -0.80 -1.46
CA ALA A 52 -5.58 -0.99 -2.59
C ALA A 52 -5.35 -2.47 -2.88
N TYR A 53 -5.14 -3.31 -1.87
CA TYR A 53 -4.93 -4.75 -2.04
C TYR A 53 -6.15 -5.45 -2.64
N ALA A 54 -7.37 -5.05 -2.25
CA ALA A 54 -8.61 -5.60 -2.82
C ALA A 54 -8.79 -5.27 -4.31
N GLU A 55 -8.30 -4.09 -4.74
CA GLU A 55 -8.33 -3.63 -6.14
C GLU A 55 -7.11 -4.10 -6.95
N MET A 56 -6.09 -4.69 -6.29
CA MET A 56 -4.99 -5.32 -7.00
C MET A 56 -5.50 -6.59 -7.70
N GLY A 57 -5.20 -6.71 -8.99
CA GLY A 57 -5.49 -7.93 -9.74
C GLY A 57 -4.77 -9.15 -9.13
N SER A 58 -5.33 -10.34 -9.36
CA SER A 58 -4.85 -11.61 -8.79
C SER A 58 -3.36 -11.88 -9.03
N ALA A 59 -2.84 -11.49 -10.21
CA ALA A 59 -1.41 -11.62 -10.52
C ALA A 59 -0.52 -10.77 -9.59
N ALA A 60 -0.93 -9.54 -9.27
CA ALA A 60 -0.15 -8.65 -8.41
C ALA A 60 -0.20 -9.11 -6.95
N GLN A 61 -1.34 -9.62 -6.48
CA GLN A 61 -1.46 -10.23 -5.15
C GLN A 61 -0.59 -11.48 -5.02
N ALA A 62 -0.55 -12.34 -6.06
CA ALA A 62 0.28 -13.53 -6.07
C ALA A 62 1.79 -13.21 -5.99
N ILE A 63 2.23 -12.17 -6.69
CA ILE A 63 3.62 -11.69 -6.61
C ILE A 63 3.94 -11.20 -5.20
N ASP A 64 3.07 -10.39 -4.61
CA ASP A 64 3.25 -9.89 -3.24
C ASP A 64 3.34 -11.02 -2.21
N ALA A 65 2.47 -12.02 -2.33
CA ALA A 65 2.50 -13.23 -1.51
C ALA A 65 3.82 -13.99 -1.68
N ALA A 66 4.25 -14.24 -2.93
CA ALA A 66 5.49 -14.95 -3.21
C ALA A 66 6.73 -14.22 -2.66
N GLN A 67 6.78 -12.90 -2.79
CA GLN A 67 7.87 -12.07 -2.24
C GLN A 67 7.89 -12.11 -0.71
N SER A 68 6.72 -12.03 -0.07
CA SER A 68 6.58 -12.10 1.38
C SER A 68 7.02 -13.47 1.91
N SER A 69 6.60 -14.56 1.26
CA SER A 69 7.05 -15.91 1.60
C SER A 69 8.57 -16.07 1.48
N ALA A 70 9.16 -15.62 0.37
CA ALA A 70 10.60 -15.70 0.16
C ALA A 70 11.42 -14.85 1.17
N ALA A 71 10.84 -13.80 1.74
CA ALA A 71 11.47 -13.01 2.79
C ALA A 71 11.49 -13.76 4.14
N LEU A 72 10.44 -14.53 4.45
CA LEU A 72 10.37 -15.33 5.67
C LEU A 72 11.37 -16.50 5.65
N GLU A 73 11.59 -17.13 4.49
CA GLU A 73 12.56 -18.23 4.34
C GLU A 73 14.02 -17.82 4.58
N LYS A 74 14.30 -16.51 4.62
CA LYS A 74 15.65 -15.97 4.83
C LYS A 74 15.92 -15.56 6.29
N LEU A 75 14.95 -15.72 7.19
CA LEU A 75 15.08 -15.48 8.63
C LEU A 75 15.62 -16.72 9.35
#